data_AF-A0A3A8SG05-F1
#
_entry.id   AF-A0A3A8SG05-F1
#
_cell.length_a   1.000
_cell.length_b   1.000
_cell.length_c   1.000
_cell.angle_alpha   90.00
_cell.angle_beta   90.00
_cell.angle_gamma   90.00
#
_symmetry.space_group_name_H-M   'P 1'
#
loop_
_entity.id
_entity.type
_entity.pdbx_description
1 polymer ?
#
loop_
_entity_poly.entity_id
_entity_poly.type
_entity_poly.pdbx_seq_one_letter_code
_entity_poly.pdbx_strand_id
1 'polypeptide(L)'
;IDRGDNRLVDGDMGDQTIIGNTTPRYQYTFNGYISWKGLSLSVMFQGVGKRDWVAGGAYFWGFGPYAQVTVFKEHMDYWRPDNPGAYYPKPYINSAGGVAPYQDKNIQRTDLYLQNAAYCRLKNLTLSYDLPNSWVHKAGLQ
;
A
#
# COMPACT_ATOMS: atom_id res chain seq x y z
N ILE A 1 -15.36 -15.41 16.57
CA ILE A 1 -15.65 -13.97 16.48
C ILE A 1 -17.02 -13.75 17.08
N ASP A 2 -17.03 -13.61 18.39
CA ASP A 2 -18.11 -12.96 19.09
C ASP A 2 -18.14 -11.48 18.66
N ARG A 3 -19.32 -10.99 18.32
CA ARG A 3 -19.52 -9.59 17.89
C ARG A 3 -20.16 -8.74 18.98
N GLY A 4 -20.45 -9.32 20.15
CA GLY A 4 -21.15 -8.66 21.25
C GLY A 4 -22.42 -7.95 20.76
N ASP A 5 -22.61 -6.73 21.24
CA ASP A 5 -23.70 -5.82 20.85
C ASP A 5 -23.37 -4.95 19.63
N ASN A 6 -22.18 -5.12 19.02
CA ASN A 6 -21.70 -4.37 17.86
C ASN A 6 -21.71 -2.84 18.07
N ARG A 7 -21.37 -2.39 19.29
CA ARG A 7 -21.34 -0.97 19.69
C ARG A 7 -19.94 -0.54 20.10
N LEU A 8 -19.36 0.41 19.35
CA LEU A 8 -18.00 0.91 19.56
C LEU A 8 -17.81 1.77 20.83
N VAL A 9 -18.89 2.36 21.35
CA VAL A 9 -18.89 3.25 22.52
C VAL A 9 -19.99 2.75 23.46
N ASP A 10 -19.64 2.54 24.73
CA ASP A 10 -20.53 2.10 25.81
C ASP A 10 -21.27 0.76 25.58
N GLY A 11 -20.75 -0.12 24.73
CA GLY A 11 -21.28 -1.47 24.53
C GLY A 11 -20.18 -2.54 24.40
N ASP A 12 -20.60 -3.81 24.37
CA ASP A 12 -19.70 -4.96 24.24
C ASP A 12 -19.38 -5.20 22.75
N MET A 13 -18.09 -5.24 22.41
CA MET A 13 -17.61 -5.53 21.05
C MET A 13 -17.22 -7.00 20.86
N GLY A 14 -17.42 -7.84 21.87
CA GLY A 14 -16.99 -9.23 21.88
C GLY A 14 -15.48 -9.34 21.64
N ASP A 15 -15.08 -10.04 20.59
CA ASP A 15 -13.68 -10.28 20.22
C ASP A 15 -13.04 -9.11 19.44
N GLN A 16 -13.77 -8.03 19.15
CA GLN A 16 -13.29 -6.95 18.28
C GLN A 16 -12.62 -5.80 19.06
N THR A 17 -11.51 -5.30 18.53
CA THR A 17 -10.81 -4.13 19.06
C THR A 17 -10.33 -3.20 17.93
N ILE A 18 -9.94 -1.98 18.28
CA ILE A 18 -9.37 -1.02 17.32
C ILE A 18 -7.93 -1.48 16.98
N ILE A 19 -7.77 -2.07 15.80
CA ILE A 19 -6.48 -2.63 15.34
C ILE A 19 -5.61 -1.64 14.56
N GLY A 20 -6.15 -0.53 14.04
CA GLY A 20 -5.38 0.39 13.20
C GLY A 20 -6.09 1.69 12.85
N ASN A 21 -5.36 2.61 12.20
CA ASN A 21 -5.84 3.93 11.79
C ASN A 21 -5.41 4.28 10.35
N THR A 22 -6.39 4.45 9.46
CA THR A 22 -6.17 4.76 8.04
C THR A 22 -5.90 6.23 7.75
N THR A 23 -6.11 7.12 8.75
CA THR A 23 -5.83 8.55 8.65
C THR A 23 -4.31 8.80 8.55
N PRO A 24 -3.83 9.49 7.49
CA PRO A 24 -2.41 9.81 7.34
C PRO A 24 -1.90 10.69 8.49
N ARG A 25 -0.86 10.24 9.17
CA ARG A 25 -0.17 10.97 10.23
C ARG A 25 1.26 11.30 9.81
N TYR A 26 1.73 12.47 10.24
CA TYR A 26 3.07 12.99 9.91
C TYR A 26 3.26 13.08 8.39
N GLN A 27 2.38 13.84 7.73
CA GLN A 27 2.51 14.13 6.30
C GLN A 27 3.63 15.15 6.13
N TYR A 28 4.59 14.87 5.26
CA TYR A 28 5.75 15.74 5.05
C TYR A 28 6.05 15.93 3.56
N THR A 29 6.63 17.09 3.26
CA THR A 29 7.17 17.41 1.94
C THR A 29 8.54 18.05 2.14
N PHE A 30 9.55 17.53 1.45
CA PHE A 30 10.89 18.08 1.41
C PHE A 30 11.16 18.59 0.00
N ASN A 31 11.55 19.86 -0.11
CA ASN A 31 11.99 20.48 -1.35
C ASN A 31 13.47 20.83 -1.20
N GLY A 32 14.29 20.34 -2.11
CA GLY A 32 15.71 20.62 -2.17
C GLY A 32 16.06 21.33 -3.48
N TYR A 33 16.91 22.34 -3.40
CA TYR A 33 17.44 23.03 -4.56
C TYR A 33 18.93 23.30 -4.35
N ILE A 34 19.75 22.91 -5.32
CA ILE A 34 21.20 23.09 -5.31
C ILE A 34 21.59 23.69 -6.66
N SER A 35 22.35 24.77 -6.64
CA SER A 35 22.93 25.35 -7.86
C SER A 35 24.44 25.53 -7.71
N TRP A 36 25.18 25.17 -8.76
CA TRP A 36 26.64 25.28 -8.81
C TRP A 36 27.14 25.41 -10.25
N LYS A 37 27.86 26.50 -10.55
CA LYS A 37 28.49 26.76 -11.86
C LYS A 37 27.56 26.56 -13.06
N GLY A 38 26.33 27.05 -12.98
CA GLY A 38 25.31 26.90 -14.03
C GLY A 38 24.55 25.58 -13.99
N LEU A 39 25.00 24.57 -13.23
CA LEU A 39 24.21 23.36 -12.96
C LEU A 39 23.18 23.65 -11.86
N SER A 40 21.93 23.32 -12.09
CA SER A 40 20.83 23.40 -11.11
C SER A 40 20.17 22.05 -10.94
N LEU A 41 19.99 21.62 -9.70
CA LEU A 41 19.29 20.41 -9.30
C LEU A 41 18.12 20.79 -8.38
N SER A 42 16.91 20.42 -8.77
CA SER A 42 15.70 20.56 -7.95
C SER A 42 15.11 19.18 -7.65
N VAL A 43 14.81 18.92 -6.39
CA VAL A 43 14.23 17.66 -5.91
C VAL A 43 13.03 17.93 -5.01
N MET A 44 11.98 17.13 -5.18
CA MET A 44 10.80 17.18 -4.33
C MET A 44 10.46 15.78 -3.84
N PHE A 45 10.53 15.56 -2.54
CA PHE A 45 10.04 14.36 -1.88
C PHE A 45 8.74 14.66 -1.14
N GLN A 46 7.79 13.73 -1.19
CA GLN A 46 6.57 13.76 -0.39
C GLN A 46 6.35 12.40 0.25
N GLY A 47 5.93 12.39 1.51
CA GLY A 47 5.66 11.15 2.22
C GLY A 47 4.66 11.27 3.37
N VAL A 48 4.36 10.13 3.95
CA VAL A 48 3.52 9.97 5.14
C VAL A 48 4.29 9.10 6.12
N GLY A 49 4.51 9.59 7.34
CA GLY A 49 5.31 8.88 8.34
C GLY A 49 4.58 7.76 9.06
N LYS A 50 3.24 7.82 9.16
CA LYS A 50 2.44 6.74 9.74
C LYS A 50 1.05 6.67 9.11
N ARG A 51 0.69 5.51 8.61
CA ARG A 51 -0.65 5.19 8.11
C ARG A 51 -0.82 3.68 8.10
N ASP A 52 -1.94 3.19 8.63
CA ASP A 52 -2.27 1.78 8.52
C ASP A 52 -3.15 1.55 7.30
N TRP A 53 -2.93 0.44 6.60
CA TRP A 53 -3.70 0.05 5.43
C TRP A 53 -4.21 -1.36 5.58
N VAL A 54 -5.52 -1.52 5.47
CA VAL A 54 -6.16 -2.82 5.42
C VAL A 54 -6.03 -3.33 4.00
N ALA A 55 -5.16 -4.30 3.80
CA ALA A 55 -4.97 -4.92 2.49
C ALA A 55 -6.19 -5.78 2.12
N GLY A 56 -6.46 -5.88 0.82
CA GLY A 56 -7.59 -6.64 0.31
C GLY A 56 -7.63 -6.69 -1.21
N GLY A 57 -8.68 -7.31 -1.74
CA GLY A 57 -8.84 -7.55 -3.18
C GLY A 57 -8.04 -8.76 -3.69
N ALA A 58 -8.29 -9.13 -4.94
CA ALA A 58 -7.74 -10.36 -5.53
C ALA A 58 -6.20 -10.36 -5.60
N TYR A 59 -5.56 -9.19 -5.69
CA TYR A 59 -4.11 -9.07 -5.74
C TYR A 59 -3.40 -9.31 -4.41
N PHE A 60 -4.06 -9.03 -3.28
CA PHE A 60 -3.50 -9.31 -1.96
C PHE A 60 -3.78 -10.76 -1.54
N TRP A 61 -4.98 -11.25 -1.81
CA TRP A 61 -5.38 -12.60 -1.40
C TRP A 61 -4.93 -13.69 -2.36
N GLY A 62 -4.66 -13.35 -3.63
CA GLY A 62 -4.31 -14.31 -4.67
C GLY A 62 -5.48 -15.11 -5.22
N PHE A 63 -6.67 -14.93 -4.65
CA PHE A 63 -7.92 -15.52 -5.10
C PHE A 63 -9.03 -14.47 -5.00
N GLY A 64 -10.07 -14.65 -5.79
CA GLY A 64 -11.20 -13.74 -5.85
C GLY A 64 -12.35 -14.38 -6.62
N PRO A 65 -13.51 -13.71 -6.64
CA PRO A 65 -14.65 -14.22 -7.37
C PRO A 65 -14.39 -14.20 -8.88
N TYR A 66 -14.86 -15.25 -9.56
CA TYR A 66 -14.80 -15.41 -11.02
C TYR A 66 -13.36 -15.56 -11.58
N ALA A 67 -13.14 -15.17 -12.84
CA ALA A 67 -11.90 -15.38 -13.58
C ALA A 67 -10.77 -14.39 -13.26
N GLN A 68 -10.96 -13.48 -12.30
CA GLN A 68 -9.91 -12.56 -11.84
C GLN A 68 -9.12 -13.19 -10.70
N VAL A 69 -8.27 -14.17 -11.05
CA VAL A 69 -7.33 -14.78 -10.12
C VAL A 69 -5.91 -14.34 -10.51
N THR A 70 -5.19 -13.75 -9.55
CA THR A 70 -3.80 -13.32 -9.74
C THR A 70 -2.94 -13.98 -8.66
N VAL A 71 -2.42 -15.15 -8.98
CA VAL A 71 -1.54 -15.90 -8.07
C VAL A 71 -0.10 -15.44 -8.27
N PHE A 72 0.48 -14.82 -7.25
CA PHE A 72 1.90 -14.52 -7.19
C PHE A 72 2.64 -15.59 -6.39
N LYS A 73 3.98 -15.56 -6.41
CA LYS A 73 4.81 -16.52 -5.68
C LYS A 73 4.55 -16.49 -4.18
N GLU A 74 4.26 -15.30 -3.65
CA GLU A 74 3.95 -15.03 -2.26
C GLU A 74 2.67 -15.77 -1.81
N HIS A 75 1.68 -15.89 -2.71
CA HIS A 75 0.44 -16.61 -2.43
C HIS A 75 0.63 -18.13 -2.31
N MET A 76 1.82 -18.67 -2.62
CA MET A 76 2.14 -20.08 -2.40
C MET A 76 2.40 -20.39 -0.92
N ASP A 77 2.63 -19.37 -0.10
CA ASP A 77 2.63 -19.50 1.37
C ASP A 77 1.20 -19.43 1.91
N TYR A 78 0.36 -20.36 1.46
CA TYR A 78 -1.01 -20.54 1.96
C TYR A 78 -1.11 -21.76 2.87
N TRP A 79 -2.12 -21.74 3.74
CA TRP A 79 -2.37 -22.82 4.69
C TRP A 79 -2.67 -24.14 4.01
N ARG A 80 -1.94 -25.18 4.40
CA ARG A 80 -2.15 -26.59 4.03
C ARG A 80 -1.70 -27.49 5.18
N PRO A 81 -2.14 -28.76 5.25
CA PRO A 81 -1.79 -29.65 6.37
C PRO A 81 -0.27 -29.77 6.63
N ASP A 82 0.54 -29.63 5.59
CA ASP A 82 2.00 -29.61 5.61
C ASP A 82 2.62 -28.20 5.81
N ASN A 83 1.81 -27.14 5.83
CA ASN A 83 2.21 -25.75 6.12
C ASN A 83 1.17 -25.03 7.01
N PRO A 84 1.08 -25.40 8.31
CA PRO A 84 0.08 -24.83 9.21
C PRO A 84 0.35 -23.39 9.64
N GLY A 85 1.59 -22.90 9.51
CA GLY A 85 2.02 -21.56 9.90
C GLY A 85 2.05 -20.54 8.76
N ALA A 86 1.36 -20.83 7.66
CA ALA A 86 1.33 -20.00 6.48
C ALA A 86 0.78 -18.59 6.75
N TYR A 87 1.31 -17.57 6.07
CA TYR A 87 0.78 -16.21 6.16
C TYR A 87 -0.61 -16.09 5.54
N TYR A 88 -0.83 -16.72 4.38
CA TYR A 88 -2.12 -16.68 3.70
C TYR A 88 -3.04 -17.82 4.15
N PRO A 89 -4.35 -17.55 4.26
CA PRO A 89 -5.31 -18.60 4.53
C PRO A 89 -5.44 -19.53 3.32
N LYS A 90 -6.05 -20.70 3.53
CA LYS A 90 -6.43 -21.58 2.43
C LYS A 90 -7.28 -20.80 1.41
N PRO A 91 -6.92 -20.79 0.11
CA PRO A 91 -7.70 -20.09 -0.90
C PRO A 91 -9.04 -20.79 -1.10
N TYR A 92 -10.12 -20.00 -1.13
CA TYR A 92 -11.46 -20.48 -1.47
C TYR A 92 -11.87 -19.85 -2.80
N ILE A 93 -11.96 -20.67 -3.85
CA ILE A 93 -12.44 -20.23 -5.17
C ILE A 93 -13.90 -20.66 -5.28
N ASN A 94 -14.80 -19.71 -5.53
CA ASN A 94 -16.17 -20.04 -5.91
C ASN A 94 -16.20 -20.36 -7.41
N SER A 95 -16.55 -21.60 -7.76
CA SER A 95 -17.13 -21.88 -9.07
C SER A 95 -18.43 -21.07 -9.21
N ALA A 96 -18.81 -20.70 -10.44
CA ALA A 96 -20.12 -20.09 -10.69
C ALA A 96 -21.22 -21.05 -10.19
N GLY A 97 -21.83 -20.74 -9.04
CA GLY A 97 -22.80 -21.61 -8.33
C GLY A 97 -22.32 -22.21 -6.98
N GLY A 98 -21.06 -22.01 -6.59
CA GLY A 98 -20.48 -22.51 -5.34
C GLY A 98 -20.71 -21.58 -4.15
N VAL A 99 -21.64 -21.98 -3.27
CA VAL A 99 -21.87 -21.58 -1.86
C VAL A 99 -21.29 -20.21 -1.43
N ALA A 100 -22.08 -19.15 -1.62
CA ALA A 100 -21.90 -17.81 -1.04
C ALA A 100 -21.58 -17.73 0.49
N PRO A 101 -21.97 -18.67 1.38
CA PRO A 101 -21.73 -18.55 2.83
C PRO A 101 -20.27 -18.60 3.30
N TYR A 102 -19.30 -18.93 2.43
CA TYR A 102 -17.91 -19.12 2.83
C TYR A 102 -16.92 -18.11 2.22
N GLN A 103 -17.41 -17.11 1.47
CA GLN A 103 -16.58 -16.12 0.78
C GLN A 103 -15.69 -15.32 1.75
N ASP A 104 -16.20 -15.04 2.94
CA ASP A 104 -15.50 -14.19 3.92
C ASP A 104 -14.97 -14.94 5.14
N LYS A 105 -14.95 -16.28 5.14
CA LYS A 105 -14.57 -17.04 6.35
C LYS A 105 -13.16 -16.72 6.83
N ASN A 106 -12.23 -16.51 5.90
CA ASN A 106 -10.80 -16.38 6.21
C ASN A 106 -10.18 -15.04 5.77
N ILE A 107 -10.99 -14.09 5.28
CA ILE A 107 -10.52 -12.76 4.85
C ILE A 107 -11.05 -11.64 5.75
N GLN A 108 -11.41 -11.99 7.00
CA GLN A 108 -11.80 -11.02 8.01
C GLN A 108 -10.65 -10.05 8.29
N ARG A 109 -10.99 -8.79 8.61
CA ARG A 109 -9.98 -7.81 8.99
C ARG A 109 -9.38 -8.19 10.33
N THR A 110 -8.10 -8.50 10.31
CA THR A 110 -7.30 -8.81 11.50
C THR A 110 -6.04 -7.96 11.50
N ASP A 111 -5.42 -7.85 12.66
CA ASP A 111 -4.11 -7.23 12.86
C ASP A 111 -3.01 -7.91 12.03
N LEU A 112 -3.09 -9.23 11.82
CA LEU A 112 -2.16 -10.01 10.99
C LEU A 112 -1.99 -9.44 9.57
N TYR A 113 -3.08 -8.97 8.97
CA TYR A 113 -3.09 -8.46 7.58
C TYR A 113 -2.98 -6.94 7.50
N LEU A 114 -2.86 -6.25 8.62
CA LEU A 114 -2.73 -4.80 8.66
C LEU A 114 -1.33 -4.40 8.18
N GLN A 115 -1.29 -3.62 7.09
CA GLN A 115 -0.04 -3.19 6.46
C GLN A 115 0.34 -1.79 6.91
N ASN A 116 1.65 -1.56 7.07
CA ASN A 116 2.17 -0.22 7.22
C ASN A 116 2.25 0.48 5.85
N ALA A 117 1.48 1.56 5.70
CA ALA A 117 1.44 2.39 4.49
C ALA A 117 2.21 3.71 4.65
N ALA A 118 3.21 3.75 5.54
CA ALA A 118 4.21 4.81 5.56
C ALA A 118 5.07 4.73 4.29
N TYR A 119 5.30 5.88 3.66
CA TYR A 119 6.09 5.94 2.44
C TYR A 119 6.82 7.28 2.31
N CYS A 120 7.88 7.28 1.54
CA CYS A 120 8.55 8.47 1.01
C CYS A 120 8.68 8.32 -0.49
N ARG A 121 8.24 9.31 -1.26
CA ARG A 121 8.26 9.28 -2.73
C ARG A 121 8.92 10.52 -3.28
N LEU A 122 9.88 10.34 -4.19
CA LEU A 122 10.37 11.38 -5.07
C LEU A 122 9.27 11.74 -6.08
N LYS A 123 8.69 12.93 -5.95
CA LYS A 123 7.66 13.45 -6.85
C LYS A 123 8.24 14.14 -8.08
N ASN A 124 9.34 14.87 -7.90
CA ASN A 124 9.98 15.60 -8.98
C ASN A 124 11.49 15.60 -8.79
N LEU A 125 12.21 15.44 -9.90
CA LEU A 125 13.65 15.55 -10.03
C LEU A 125 13.91 16.32 -11.32
N THR A 126 14.47 17.51 -11.19
CA THR A 126 14.80 18.36 -12.34
C THR A 126 16.30 18.68 -12.29
N LEU A 127 17.01 18.33 -13.35
CA LEU A 127 18.40 18.69 -13.57
C LEU A 127 18.45 19.65 -14.74
N SER A 128 19.12 20.78 -14.58
CA SER A 128 19.23 21.82 -15.60
C SER A 128 20.66 22.36 -15.63
N TYR A 129 21.11 22.81 -16.79
CA TYR A 129 22.43 23.43 -16.94
C TYR A 129 22.31 24.68 -17.81
N ASP A 130 22.76 25.80 -17.27
CA ASP A 130 22.82 27.08 -17.95
C ASP A 130 24.05 27.10 -18.85
N LEU A 131 23.82 27.21 -20.17
CA LEU A 131 24.89 27.31 -21.14
C LEU A 131 25.65 28.64 -20.94
N PRO A 132 27.00 28.64 -21.02
CA PRO A 132 27.77 29.88 -20.94
C PRO A 132 27.36 30.88 -22.01
N ASN A 133 27.23 32.16 -21.64
CA ASN A 133 26.84 33.24 -22.56
C ASN A 133 27.71 33.30 -23.83
N SER A 134 29.00 32.93 -23.74
CA SER A 134 29.91 32.89 -24.89
C SER A 134 29.54 31.85 -25.95
N TRP A 135 28.86 30.77 -25.57
CA TRP A 135 28.37 29.75 -26.50
C TRP A 135 27.02 30.15 -27.08
N VAL A 136 26.15 30.69 -26.24
CA VAL A 136 24.82 31.18 -26.61
C VAL A 136 24.94 32.27 -27.68
N HIS A 137 25.81 33.26 -27.46
CA HIS A 137 26.03 34.36 -28.42
C HIS A 137 26.61 33.90 -29.77
N LYS A 138 27.47 32.87 -29.78
CA LYS A 138 27.99 32.28 -31.04
C LYS A 138 26.92 31.55 -31.83
N ALA A 139 25.88 31.05 -31.17
CA ALA A 139 24.76 30.37 -31.82
C ALA A 139 23.73 31.33 -32.40
N GLY A 140 23.91 32.66 -32.25
CA GLY A 140 22.94 33.67 -32.65
C GLY A 140 21.68 33.68 -31.78
N LEU A 141 21.72 32.99 -30.64
CA LEU A 141 20.72 33.08 -29.60
C LEU A 141 21.24 34.10 -28.59
N GLN A 142 20.46 35.17 -28.39
CA GLN A 142 20.81 36.41 -27.68
C GLN A 142 21.80 37.34 -28.40
#